data_AF-A0A6A5VWS4-F1
#
_entry.id   AF-A0A6A5VWS4-F1
#
_cell.length_a   1.000
_cell.length_b   1.000
_cell.length_c   1.000
_cell.angle_alpha   90.00
_cell.angle_beta   90.00
_cell.angle_gamma   90.00
#
_symmetry.space_group_name_H-M   'P 1'
#
loop_
_entity.id
_entity.type
_entity.pdbx_description
1 polymer ?
#
loop_
_entity_poly.entity_id
_entity_poly.type
_entity_poly.pdbx_seq_one_letter_code
_entity_poly.pdbx_strand_id
1 'polypeptide(L)'
;MDTEKILVPDTGDLRKSTYKALPSPPVTAKRVMYKYRFSAIFPFAFAATSFALTIVLLMAGSRPGVLDRQFMISSSATASSSSNPLDVLNPLSTSNPLNPNNPNNPLSGLMGNLTDSINSGLGDIVNQLVEGDANIDKCSIYEDKESGLNAIIGKIQSSVVIGSTNISVPIIEELTHGVGSLTTGLAAARKATFAFLVTALIGSGLSALSALPAIFFPASRLLIFANSFWSTLAFTSHSLVALILSVLVVLMTKIIGGFGSALGLFIKRGNSALVFVWLAWTFSMLPFAYWLAIWFVDVRTWSFVKRQRTDREIGHWRGIGREIKGDLKVQLLSPIAPAALLVDEEAKSRYLTKNTNPLVNCGLRRNTTKN
;
A
#
# COMPACT_ATOMS: atom_id res chain seq x y z
N MET A 1 60.45 72.77 18.43
CA MET A 1 59.59 72.16 19.48
C MET A 1 58.36 71.69 18.74
N ASP A 2 58.49 70.51 18.13
CA ASP A 2 57.53 69.96 17.19
C ASP A 2 56.77 68.85 17.89
N THR A 3 55.51 69.13 18.20
CA THR A 3 54.59 68.15 18.79
C THR A 3 54.04 67.26 17.68
N GLU A 4 54.61 66.06 17.61
CA GLU A 4 54.15 64.92 16.83
C GLU A 4 52.72 64.55 17.25
N LYS A 5 51.75 64.82 16.37
CA LYS A 5 50.36 64.41 16.56
C LYS A 5 50.24 62.93 16.21
N ILE A 6 50.19 62.10 17.25
CA ILE A 6 49.90 60.67 17.17
C ILE A 6 48.48 60.51 16.58
N LEU A 7 48.43 60.07 15.32
CA LEU A 7 47.19 59.76 14.61
C LEU A 7 46.66 58.43 15.15
N VAL A 8 45.78 58.50 16.15
CA VAL A 8 45.03 57.32 16.62
C VAL A 8 44.11 56.90 15.47
N PRO A 9 44.26 55.67 14.92
CA PRO A 9 43.35 55.19 13.89
C PRO A 9 41.95 55.09 14.50
N ASP A 10 41.02 55.86 13.94
CA ASP A 10 39.61 55.84 14.29
C ASP A 10 39.08 54.43 14.03
N THR A 11 39.00 53.62 15.09
CA THR A 11 38.30 52.34 15.12
C THR A 11 36.80 52.62 15.04
N GLY A 12 36.39 53.14 13.89
CA GLY A 12 35.01 53.36 13.52
C GLY A 12 34.28 52.02 13.58
N ASP A 13 33.50 51.87 14.65
CA ASP A 13 32.44 50.91 14.89
C ASP A 13 32.24 49.86 13.78
N LEU A 14 33.01 48.77 13.86
CA LEU A 14 32.96 47.62 12.94
C LEU A 14 31.56 47.02 12.80
N ARG A 15 30.64 47.29 13.74
CA ARG A 15 29.24 46.85 13.71
C ARG A 15 28.41 47.51 12.60
N LYS A 16 28.82 48.67 12.07
CA LYS A 16 28.07 49.32 10.96
C LYS A 16 28.48 48.81 9.57
N SER A 17 29.60 48.11 9.43
CA SER A 17 30.10 47.64 8.13
C SER A 17 29.47 46.31 7.68
N THR A 18 28.93 45.51 8.59
CA THR A 18 28.28 44.21 8.28
C THR A 18 26.92 44.34 7.61
N TYR A 19 26.33 45.54 7.56
CA TYR A 19 25.04 45.78 6.90
C TYR A 19 25.17 46.40 5.51
N LYS A 20 26.39 46.54 4.98
CA LYS A 20 26.57 46.91 3.57
C LYS A 20 26.08 45.72 2.76
N ALA A 21 24.81 45.78 2.35
CA ALA A 21 24.16 44.75 1.56
C ALA A 21 25.09 44.41 0.40
N LEU A 22 25.61 43.18 0.41
CA LEU A 22 26.40 42.66 -0.69
C LEU A 22 25.61 42.93 -1.98
N PRO A 23 26.26 43.47 -3.04
CA PRO A 23 25.58 43.71 -4.30
C PRO A 23 24.87 42.41 -4.70
N SER A 24 23.59 42.53 -5.06
CA SER A 24 22.79 41.38 -5.43
C SER A 24 23.57 40.57 -6.48
N PRO A 25 23.80 39.26 -6.25
CA PRO A 25 24.64 38.47 -7.13
C PRO A 25 24.11 38.58 -8.56
N PRO A 26 25.00 38.80 -9.55
CA PRO A 26 24.59 39.09 -10.91
C PRO A 26 23.64 38.01 -11.41
N VAL A 27 22.51 38.44 -11.96
CA VAL A 27 21.46 37.57 -12.48
C VAL A 27 21.98 36.92 -13.76
N THR A 28 22.78 35.87 -13.61
CA THR A 28 23.31 35.13 -14.76
C THR A 28 22.16 34.47 -15.52
N ALA A 29 22.17 34.59 -16.85
CA ALA A 29 21.13 34.06 -17.75
C ALA A 29 20.87 32.54 -17.59
N LYS A 30 21.78 31.82 -16.91
CA LYS A 30 21.62 30.40 -16.53
C LYS A 30 20.44 30.14 -15.59
N ARG A 31 19.88 31.18 -14.95
CA ARG A 31 18.77 31.07 -14.00
C ARG A 31 17.38 30.98 -14.64
N VAL A 32 17.25 31.15 -15.96
CA VAL A 32 15.94 31.19 -16.65
C VAL A 32 15.55 29.84 -17.29
N MET A 33 16.47 28.88 -17.41
CA MET A 33 16.22 27.62 -18.13
C MET A 33 15.67 26.44 -17.30
N TYR A 34 15.31 26.61 -16.02
CA TYR A 34 14.75 25.52 -15.20
C TYR A 34 13.26 25.70 -14.89
N LYS A 35 12.46 26.06 -15.90
CA LYS A 35 10.99 26.17 -15.71
C LYS A 35 10.27 24.83 -15.72
N TYR A 36 10.89 23.76 -16.24
CA TYR A 36 10.30 22.42 -16.30
C TYR A 36 11.17 21.38 -15.62
N ARG A 37 10.55 20.57 -14.75
CA ARG A 37 11.20 19.40 -14.13
C ARG A 37 11.02 18.19 -15.05
N PHE A 38 11.81 18.12 -16.12
CA PHE A 38 11.77 16.99 -17.07
C PHE A 38 12.02 15.64 -16.38
N SER A 39 12.76 15.64 -15.26
CA SER A 39 12.99 14.45 -14.43
C SER A 39 11.71 13.84 -13.86
N ALA A 40 10.59 14.58 -13.76
CA ALA A 40 9.31 14.07 -13.26
C ALA A 40 8.59 13.16 -14.27
N ILE A 41 9.04 13.08 -15.52
CA ILE A 41 8.51 12.14 -16.52
C ILE A 41 8.86 10.70 -16.15
N PHE A 42 10.06 10.49 -15.60
CA PHE A 42 10.54 9.17 -15.18
C PHE A 42 9.64 8.51 -14.11
N PRO A 43 9.40 9.13 -12.93
CA PRO A 43 8.51 8.56 -11.91
C PRO A 43 7.06 8.46 -12.39
N PHE A 44 6.61 9.34 -13.30
CA PHE A 44 5.28 9.22 -13.91
C PHE A 44 5.13 7.92 -14.70
N ALA A 45 6.12 7.60 -15.55
CA ALA A 45 6.10 6.36 -16.34
C ALA A 45 6.08 5.13 -15.42
N PHE A 46 6.91 5.08 -14.37
CA PHE A 46 6.89 3.95 -13.42
C PHE A 46 5.62 3.87 -12.59
N ALA A 47 5.05 5.01 -12.19
CA ALA A 47 3.76 5.02 -11.50
C ALA A 47 2.66 4.45 -12.40
N ALA A 48 2.65 4.82 -13.69
CA ALA A 48 1.70 4.28 -14.67
C ALA A 48 1.90 2.78 -14.92
N THR A 49 3.14 2.31 -15.04
CA THR A 49 3.44 0.87 -15.16
C THR A 49 3.01 0.11 -13.91
N SER A 50 3.31 0.62 -12.73
CA SER A 50 2.87 0.04 -11.46
C SER A 50 1.34 -0.03 -11.40
N PHE A 51 0.64 1.04 -11.78
CA PHE A 51 -0.82 1.08 -11.82
C PHE A 51 -1.40 0.02 -12.76
N ALA A 52 -0.86 -0.11 -13.97
CA ALA A 52 -1.29 -1.13 -14.93
C ALA A 52 -1.07 -2.56 -14.38
N LEU A 53 0.07 -2.82 -13.74
CA LEU A 53 0.34 -4.11 -13.09
C LEU A 53 -0.64 -4.40 -11.96
N THR A 54 -1.01 -3.41 -11.15
CA THR A 54 -2.01 -3.57 -10.09
C THR A 54 -3.39 -3.90 -10.65
N ILE A 55 -3.79 -3.28 -11.77
CA ILE A 55 -5.04 -3.65 -12.48
C ILE A 55 -4.98 -5.10 -12.94
N VAL A 56 -3.88 -5.52 -13.55
CA VAL A 56 -3.70 -6.92 -14.00
C VAL A 56 -3.81 -7.89 -12.81
N LEU A 57 -3.19 -7.57 -11.67
CA LEU A 57 -3.30 -8.36 -10.44
C LEU A 57 -4.74 -8.41 -9.88
N LEU A 58 -5.46 -7.30 -9.92
CA LEU A 58 -6.87 -7.25 -9.48
C LEU A 58 -7.79 -8.05 -10.40
N MET A 59 -7.60 -7.94 -11.72
CA MET A 59 -8.36 -8.71 -12.72
C MET A 59 -8.06 -10.21 -12.63
N ALA A 60 -6.81 -10.57 -12.35
CA ALA A 60 -6.41 -11.95 -12.10
C ALA A 60 -7.10 -12.55 -10.86
N GLY A 61 -7.43 -11.73 -9.86
CA GLY A 61 -8.12 -12.16 -8.65
C GLY A 61 -9.65 -12.24 -8.76
N SER A 62 -10.25 -11.51 -9.71
CA SER A 62 -11.72 -11.38 -9.80
C SER A 62 -12.39 -12.46 -10.63
N ARG A 63 -11.70 -13.05 -11.62
CA ARG A 63 -12.25 -14.10 -12.48
C ARG A 63 -11.36 -15.35 -12.44
N PRO A 64 -11.85 -16.48 -11.90
CA PRO A 64 -11.15 -17.76 -12.08
C PRO A 64 -11.09 -18.06 -13.58
N GLY A 65 -9.89 -18.24 -14.12
CA GLY A 65 -9.67 -18.62 -15.52
C GLY A 65 -8.98 -17.57 -16.41
N VAL A 66 -8.94 -16.29 -16.00
CA VAL A 66 -8.24 -15.24 -16.79
C VAL A 66 -6.71 -15.46 -16.80
N LEU A 67 -6.21 -16.26 -15.86
CA LEU A 67 -4.83 -16.77 -15.82
C LEU A 67 -4.78 -18.30 -15.84
N ASP A 68 -5.54 -18.95 -16.74
CA ASP A 68 -5.63 -20.42 -16.86
C ASP A 68 -4.29 -21.15 -17.14
N ARG A 69 -3.19 -20.41 -17.37
CA ARG A 69 -1.82 -20.98 -17.44
C ARG A 69 -0.89 -20.48 -16.34
N GLN A 70 -1.39 -19.67 -15.41
CA GLN A 70 -0.64 -19.01 -14.35
C GLN A 70 -1.41 -19.04 -13.01
N PHE A 71 -1.98 -20.19 -12.66
CA PHE A 71 -2.60 -20.37 -11.34
C PHE A 71 -1.55 -20.32 -10.24
N MET A 72 -1.84 -19.67 -9.10
CA MET A 72 -0.99 -19.78 -7.90
C MET A 72 -0.87 -21.24 -7.42
N ILE A 73 -1.94 -22.02 -7.55
CA ILE A 73 -2.03 -23.43 -7.17
C ILE A 73 -2.94 -24.11 -8.19
N SER A 74 -2.42 -25.07 -8.97
CA SER A 74 -3.25 -26.03 -9.69
C SER A 74 -3.00 -27.42 -9.14
N SER A 75 -4.08 -28.08 -8.71
CA SER A 75 -4.06 -29.50 -8.34
C SER A 75 -4.41 -30.30 -9.59
N SER A 76 -3.41 -30.73 -10.35
CA SER A 76 -3.60 -31.83 -11.28
C SER A 76 -3.62 -33.12 -10.47
N ALA A 77 -4.81 -33.66 -10.21
CA ALA A 77 -4.93 -35.05 -9.83
C ALA A 77 -4.52 -35.86 -11.07
N THR A 78 -3.24 -36.22 -11.14
CA THR A 78 -2.82 -37.22 -12.12
C THR A 78 -3.38 -38.51 -11.57
N ALA A 79 -4.54 -38.93 -12.08
CA ALA A 79 -4.95 -40.32 -11.99
C ALA A 79 -3.85 -41.08 -12.73
N SER A 80 -2.85 -41.56 -11.98
CA SER A 80 -1.90 -42.54 -12.48
C SER A 80 -2.72 -43.77 -12.85
N SER A 81 -3.06 -43.87 -14.13
CA SER A 81 -3.33 -45.13 -14.81
C SER A 81 -2.04 -45.95 -14.74
N SER A 82 -1.78 -46.59 -13.60
CA SER A 82 -0.62 -47.43 -13.37
C SER A 82 -0.86 -48.25 -12.11
N SER A 83 -1.48 -49.41 -12.30
CA SER A 83 -1.41 -50.62 -11.46
C SER A 83 -1.53 -50.42 -9.93
N ASN A 84 -2.75 -50.63 -9.45
CA ASN A 84 -3.15 -51.07 -8.10
C ASN A 84 -1.99 -51.42 -7.14
N PRO A 85 -1.69 -50.57 -6.14
CA PRO A 85 -0.87 -50.96 -4.98
C PRO A 85 -1.71 -51.32 -3.73
N LEU A 86 -3.02 -51.54 -3.86
CA LEU A 86 -3.91 -51.93 -2.75
C LEU A 86 -4.41 -53.39 -2.81
N ASP A 87 -3.64 -54.27 -3.47
CA ASP A 87 -3.86 -55.73 -3.43
C ASP A 87 -2.94 -56.42 -2.40
N VAL A 88 -2.84 -55.85 -1.19
CA VAL A 88 -2.01 -56.41 -0.09
C VAL A 88 -2.81 -56.64 1.19
N LEU A 89 -4.11 -56.35 1.22
CA LEU A 89 -4.97 -56.59 2.40
C LEU A 89 -6.26 -57.34 2.06
N ASN A 90 -6.18 -58.42 1.26
CA ASN A 90 -7.31 -59.33 1.08
C ASN A 90 -6.99 -60.75 1.57
N PRO A 91 -7.14 -61.02 2.89
CA PRO A 91 -7.52 -62.32 3.37
C PRO A 91 -8.86 -62.19 4.08
N LEU A 92 -9.97 -62.16 3.33
CA LEU A 92 -11.26 -62.77 3.71
C LEU A 92 -12.33 -62.27 2.73
N SER A 93 -12.58 -63.07 1.69
CA SER A 93 -13.82 -62.98 0.92
C SER A 93 -14.97 -63.53 1.78
N THR A 94 -15.67 -62.65 2.49
CA THR A 94 -17.01 -62.91 3.01
C THR A 94 -17.93 -61.76 2.61
N SER A 95 -19.00 -62.13 1.91
CA SER A 95 -20.10 -61.30 1.40
C SER A 95 -20.43 -60.06 2.24
N ASN A 96 -20.19 -58.87 1.67
CA ASN A 96 -20.49 -57.59 2.31
C ASN A 96 -21.99 -57.23 2.11
N PRO A 97 -22.79 -57.02 3.17
CA PRO A 97 -24.24 -56.80 3.08
C PRO A 97 -24.66 -55.41 2.52
N LEU A 98 -23.71 -54.60 2.08
CA LEU A 98 -23.92 -53.25 1.52
C LEU A 98 -23.87 -53.19 -0.02
N ASN A 99 -24.02 -54.34 -0.69
CA ASN A 99 -24.16 -54.38 -2.14
C ASN A 99 -25.45 -53.62 -2.56
N PRO A 100 -25.39 -52.59 -3.41
CA PRO A 100 -26.57 -51.85 -3.88
C PRO A 100 -27.59 -52.71 -4.63
N ASN A 101 -27.21 -53.93 -5.02
CA ASN A 101 -28.10 -54.92 -5.63
C ASN A 101 -28.77 -55.87 -4.62
N ASN A 102 -28.61 -55.65 -3.30
CA ASN A 102 -29.27 -56.44 -2.27
C ASN A 102 -30.71 -55.92 -2.01
N PRO A 103 -31.76 -56.69 -2.34
CA PRO A 103 -33.17 -56.26 -2.21
C PRO A 103 -33.61 -56.02 -0.75
N ASN A 104 -32.82 -56.43 0.24
CA ASN A 104 -33.09 -56.22 1.67
C ASN A 104 -32.30 -55.04 2.26
N ASN A 105 -31.77 -54.14 1.43
CA ASN A 105 -31.06 -52.96 1.92
C ASN A 105 -32.03 -51.97 2.61
N PRO A 106 -31.91 -51.72 3.93
CA PRO A 106 -32.79 -50.83 4.67
C PRO A 106 -32.68 -49.35 4.24
N LEU A 107 -31.66 -48.99 3.45
CA LEU A 107 -31.51 -47.65 2.88
C LEU A 107 -32.40 -47.39 1.65
N SER A 108 -32.93 -48.45 1.00
CA SER A 108 -33.79 -48.30 -0.19
C SER A 108 -35.16 -47.69 0.14
N GLY A 109 -35.68 -47.91 1.35
CA GLY A 109 -36.99 -47.38 1.77
C GLY A 109 -36.97 -45.89 2.11
N LEU A 110 -35.83 -45.36 2.54
CA LEU A 110 -35.70 -43.95 2.95
C LEU A 110 -35.56 -43.01 1.75
N MET A 111 -35.02 -43.49 0.63
CA MET A 111 -34.74 -42.68 -0.56
C MET A 111 -35.93 -42.59 -1.54
N GLY A 112 -36.82 -43.59 -1.54
CA GLY A 112 -38.07 -43.55 -2.31
C GLY A 112 -39.04 -42.46 -1.81
N ASN A 113 -39.21 -42.36 -0.49
CA ASN A 113 -40.21 -41.46 0.11
C ASN A 113 -39.80 -39.97 0.07
N LEU A 114 -38.49 -39.67 -0.04
CA LEU A 114 -38.00 -38.30 -0.19
C LEU A 114 -38.02 -37.82 -1.64
N THR A 115 -37.93 -38.74 -2.60
CA THR A 115 -37.94 -38.43 -4.03
C THR A 115 -39.37 -38.10 -4.51
N ASP A 116 -40.39 -38.78 -3.98
CA ASP A 116 -41.78 -38.53 -4.37
C ASP A 116 -42.35 -37.22 -3.81
N SER A 117 -41.86 -36.74 -2.66
CA SER A 117 -42.32 -35.48 -2.05
C SER A 117 -41.70 -34.23 -2.67
N ILE A 118 -40.55 -34.36 -3.37
CA ILE A 118 -39.88 -33.24 -4.05
C ILE A 118 -40.42 -33.07 -5.49
N ASN A 119 -40.83 -34.16 -6.15
CA ASN A 119 -41.34 -34.11 -7.53
C ASN A 119 -42.76 -33.52 -7.65
N SER A 120 -43.60 -33.59 -6.61
CA SER A 120 -44.97 -33.04 -6.65
C SER A 120 -45.08 -31.56 -6.24
N GLY A 121 -44.02 -30.95 -5.71
CA GLY A 121 -44.04 -29.56 -5.21
C GLY A 121 -43.41 -28.51 -6.12
N LEU A 122 -42.62 -28.93 -7.12
CA LEU A 122 -41.84 -28.03 -7.97
C LEU A 122 -42.31 -27.93 -9.43
N GLY A 123 -43.29 -28.74 -9.84
CA GLY A 123 -43.78 -28.77 -11.23
C GLY A 123 -44.66 -27.58 -11.64
N ASP A 124 -45.45 -27.03 -10.71
CA ASP A 124 -46.45 -26.00 -11.05
C ASP A 124 -45.91 -24.56 -11.05
N ILE A 125 -44.73 -24.32 -10.46
CA ILE A 125 -44.12 -22.98 -10.43
C ILE A 125 -43.16 -22.76 -11.62
N VAL A 126 -42.63 -23.84 -12.21
CA VAL A 126 -41.64 -23.78 -13.30
C VAL A 126 -42.27 -23.57 -14.68
N ASN A 127 -43.54 -23.94 -14.88
CA ASN A 127 -44.19 -23.83 -16.20
C ASN A 127 -44.81 -22.46 -16.50
N GLN A 128 -44.68 -21.46 -15.61
CA GLN A 128 -45.26 -20.12 -15.84
C GLN A 128 -44.23 -18.99 -15.94
N LEU A 129 -42.93 -19.28 -15.91
CA LEU A 129 -41.90 -18.26 -16.12
C LEU A 129 -40.74 -18.78 -16.99
N VAL A 130 -40.73 -18.27 -18.23
CA VAL A 130 -39.58 -18.11 -19.13
C VAL A 130 -39.30 -19.25 -20.11
N GLU A 131 -39.96 -19.09 -21.25
CA GLU A 131 -39.40 -19.33 -22.57
C GLU A 131 -38.23 -18.34 -22.82
N GLY A 132 -37.01 -18.88 -22.98
CA GLY A 132 -35.90 -18.22 -23.68
C GLY A 132 -35.04 -17.18 -22.93
N ASP A 133 -34.17 -17.62 -22.01
CA ASP A 133 -32.78 -17.12 -21.87
C ASP A 133 -32.03 -18.01 -20.86
N ALA A 134 -30.80 -18.40 -21.14
CA ALA A 134 -30.01 -19.25 -20.25
C ALA A 134 -29.40 -18.42 -19.11
N ASN A 135 -30.22 -18.05 -18.12
CA ASN A 135 -29.78 -17.37 -16.91
C ASN A 135 -29.27 -18.38 -15.86
N ILE A 136 -27.94 -18.51 -15.76
CA ILE A 136 -27.28 -19.20 -14.65
C ILE A 136 -27.32 -18.26 -13.43
N ASP A 137 -28.49 -18.13 -12.80
CA ASP A 137 -28.74 -17.15 -11.73
C ASP A 137 -28.46 -17.69 -10.31
N LYS A 138 -27.77 -18.83 -10.20
CA LYS A 138 -27.33 -19.38 -8.92
C LYS A 138 -25.89 -19.87 -8.98
N CYS A 139 -24.99 -18.95 -9.29
CA CYS A 139 -23.64 -19.03 -8.72
C CYS A 139 -23.78 -18.74 -7.23
N SER A 140 -23.90 -19.78 -6.40
CA SER A 140 -23.80 -19.61 -4.95
C SER A 140 -22.45 -18.95 -4.65
N ILE A 141 -22.53 -17.74 -4.08
CA ILE A 141 -21.37 -16.95 -3.71
C ILE A 141 -20.57 -17.80 -2.72
N TYR A 142 -19.26 -17.92 -2.97
CA TYR A 142 -18.35 -18.82 -2.28
C TYR A 142 -18.23 -18.58 -0.75
N GLU A 143 -18.93 -17.58 -0.20
CA GLU A 143 -18.96 -17.28 1.24
C GLU A 143 -19.69 -18.38 2.06
N ASP A 144 -20.67 -19.11 1.50
CA ASP A 144 -21.39 -20.17 2.22
C ASP A 144 -20.72 -21.56 2.18
N LYS A 145 -19.45 -21.65 1.76
CA LYS A 145 -18.73 -22.92 1.72
C LYS A 145 -18.40 -23.49 3.10
N GLU A 146 -18.33 -22.65 4.14
CA GLU A 146 -18.16 -23.16 5.51
C GLU A 146 -19.35 -23.99 5.96
N SER A 147 -20.58 -23.57 5.62
CA SER A 147 -21.80 -24.34 5.91
C SER A 147 -21.84 -25.67 5.18
N GLY A 148 -21.43 -25.70 3.91
CA GLY A 148 -21.36 -26.93 3.12
C GLY A 148 -20.26 -27.89 3.60
N LEU A 149 -19.08 -27.38 3.94
CA LEU A 149 -17.97 -28.20 4.44
C LEU A 149 -18.28 -28.74 5.84
N ASN A 150 -18.85 -27.93 6.72
CA ASN A 150 -19.29 -28.36 8.06
C ASN A 150 -20.41 -29.41 7.98
N ALA A 151 -21.30 -29.33 6.99
CA ALA A 151 -22.33 -30.34 6.76
C ALA A 151 -21.77 -31.69 6.27
N ILE A 152 -20.66 -31.67 5.50
CA ILE A 152 -19.99 -32.89 5.04
C ILE A 152 -19.12 -33.47 6.16
N ILE A 153 -18.34 -32.64 6.86
CA ILE A 153 -17.50 -33.06 7.99
C ILE A 153 -18.37 -33.63 9.12
N GLY A 154 -19.52 -33.02 9.41
CA GLY A 154 -20.47 -33.53 10.42
C GLY A 154 -21.16 -34.84 10.02
N LYS A 155 -21.12 -35.24 8.74
CA LYS A 155 -21.69 -36.52 8.26
C LYS A 155 -20.67 -37.65 8.14
N ILE A 156 -19.37 -37.34 8.19
CA ILE A 156 -18.34 -38.38 8.27
C ILE A 156 -18.27 -38.80 9.74
N GLN A 157 -18.98 -39.86 10.11
CA GLN A 157 -18.89 -40.45 11.45
C GLN A 157 -17.44 -40.91 11.69
N SER A 158 -16.72 -40.21 12.56
CA SER A 158 -15.30 -40.45 12.90
C SER A 158 -15.02 -41.77 13.63
N SER A 159 -15.97 -42.70 13.68
CA SER A 159 -15.80 -44.02 14.26
C SER A 159 -16.31 -45.07 13.28
N VAL A 160 -15.40 -45.62 12.48
CA VAL A 160 -15.65 -46.91 11.85
C VAL A 160 -15.48 -47.95 12.95
N VAL A 161 -16.59 -48.37 13.53
CA VAL A 161 -16.63 -49.43 14.55
C VAL A 161 -16.52 -50.78 13.83
N ILE A 162 -15.31 -51.33 13.75
CA ILE A 162 -15.09 -52.73 13.36
C ILE A 162 -14.89 -53.53 14.65
N GLY A 163 -15.98 -54.05 15.23
CA GLY A 163 -15.96 -54.77 16.51
C GLY A 163 -16.14 -53.88 17.75
N SER A 164 -15.77 -54.37 18.95
CA SER A 164 -15.98 -53.66 20.23
C SER A 164 -14.90 -52.63 20.59
N THR A 165 -13.92 -52.39 19.71
CA THR A 165 -12.83 -51.44 19.96
C THR A 165 -13.00 -50.18 19.14
N ASN A 166 -13.29 -49.08 19.83
CA ASN A 166 -13.38 -47.74 19.26
C ASN A 166 -11.97 -47.20 19.04
N ILE A 167 -11.39 -47.40 17.85
CA ILE A 167 -10.07 -46.86 17.51
C ILE A 167 -10.29 -45.44 16.98
N SER A 168 -10.34 -44.45 17.88
CA SER A 168 -10.19 -43.05 17.50
C SER A 168 -8.74 -42.85 17.05
N VAL A 169 -8.54 -42.53 15.77
CA VAL A 169 -7.21 -42.15 15.28
C VAL A 169 -7.00 -40.69 15.69
N PRO A 170 -6.12 -40.39 16.68
CA PRO A 170 -5.96 -39.04 17.25
C PRO A 170 -5.50 -37.99 16.23
N ILE A 171 -5.05 -38.43 15.04
CA ILE A 171 -4.57 -37.59 13.95
C ILE A 171 -5.71 -36.75 13.32
N ILE A 172 -6.97 -37.18 13.39
CA ILE A 172 -8.09 -36.49 12.72
C ILE A 172 -8.53 -35.23 13.49
N GLU A 173 -8.45 -35.25 14.81
CA GLU A 173 -8.88 -34.14 15.67
C GLU A 173 -7.92 -32.95 15.57
N GLU A 174 -6.61 -33.21 15.63
CA GLU A 174 -5.58 -32.17 15.48
C GLU A 174 -5.58 -31.59 14.05
N LEU A 175 -5.90 -32.42 13.05
CA LEU A 175 -6.06 -31.97 11.66
C LEU A 175 -7.27 -31.04 11.48
N THR A 176 -8.39 -31.35 12.14
CA THR A 176 -9.62 -30.53 12.06
C THR A 176 -9.39 -29.14 12.62
N HIS A 177 -8.68 -29.03 13.75
CA HIS A 177 -8.30 -27.74 14.33
C HIS A 177 -7.32 -26.96 13.45
N GLY A 178 -6.33 -27.63 12.86
CA GLY A 178 -5.36 -27.00 11.95
C GLY A 178 -6.00 -26.47 10.66
N VAL A 179 -6.91 -27.23 10.06
CA VAL A 179 -7.61 -26.84 8.83
C VAL A 179 -8.55 -25.66 9.07
N GLY A 180 -9.30 -25.65 10.18
CA GLY A 180 -10.21 -24.55 10.51
C GLY A 180 -9.49 -23.21 10.70
N SER A 181 -8.37 -23.19 11.42
CA SER A 181 -7.57 -21.96 11.58
C SER A 181 -6.99 -21.48 10.25
N LEU A 182 -6.56 -22.41 9.39
CA LEU A 182 -6.02 -22.11 8.07
C LEU A 182 -7.08 -21.51 7.14
N THR A 183 -8.30 -22.04 7.12
CA THR A 183 -9.37 -21.54 6.24
C THR A 183 -9.77 -20.12 6.62
N THR A 184 -9.95 -19.85 7.92
CA THR A 184 -10.25 -18.50 8.41
C THR A 184 -9.10 -17.53 8.12
N GLY A 185 -7.85 -17.96 8.37
CA GLY A 185 -6.66 -17.17 8.08
C GLY A 185 -6.50 -16.85 6.59
N LEU A 186 -6.78 -17.81 5.71
CA LEU A 186 -6.74 -17.64 4.26
C LEU A 186 -7.83 -16.68 3.77
N ALA A 187 -9.05 -16.79 4.31
CA ALA A 187 -10.14 -15.87 3.99
C ALA A 187 -9.81 -14.43 4.41
N ALA A 188 -9.30 -14.24 5.63
CA ALA A 188 -8.84 -12.94 6.12
C ALA A 188 -7.69 -12.39 5.28
N ALA A 189 -6.68 -13.21 4.97
CA ALA A 189 -5.55 -12.83 4.14
C ALA A 189 -5.99 -12.41 2.72
N ARG A 190 -6.95 -13.13 2.12
CA ARG A 190 -7.52 -12.77 0.81
C ARG A 190 -8.22 -11.41 0.85
N LYS A 191 -9.07 -11.18 1.86
CA LYS A 191 -9.79 -9.90 2.04
C LYS A 191 -8.82 -8.74 2.27
N ALA A 192 -7.81 -8.94 3.12
CA ALA A 192 -6.76 -7.96 3.37
C ALA A 192 -5.93 -7.65 2.10
N THR A 193 -5.52 -8.69 1.37
CA THR A 193 -4.77 -8.56 0.12
C THR A 193 -5.53 -7.73 -0.91
N PHE A 194 -6.83 -8.01 -1.07
CA PHE A 194 -7.70 -7.23 -1.96
C PHE A 194 -7.78 -5.76 -1.54
N ALA A 195 -8.01 -5.48 -0.25
CA ALA A 195 -8.07 -4.11 0.26
C ALA A 195 -6.75 -3.35 0.05
N PHE A 196 -5.60 -3.99 0.28
CA PHE A 196 -4.29 -3.37 0.04
C PHE A 196 -4.02 -3.14 -1.44
N LEU A 197 -4.40 -4.06 -2.33
CA LEU A 197 -4.29 -3.86 -3.78
C LEU A 197 -5.12 -2.67 -4.28
N VAL A 198 -6.36 -2.53 -3.81
CA VAL A 198 -7.21 -1.37 -4.13
C VAL A 198 -6.59 -0.07 -3.62
N THR A 199 -6.07 -0.08 -2.39
CA THR A 199 -5.37 1.09 -1.82
C THR A 199 -4.14 1.47 -2.64
N ALA A 200 -3.37 0.46 -3.09
CA ALA A 200 -2.20 0.68 -3.94
C ALA A 200 -2.57 1.22 -5.32
N LEU A 201 -3.69 0.73 -5.89
CA LEU A 201 -4.22 1.20 -7.16
C LEU A 201 -4.58 2.69 -7.08
N ILE A 202 -5.33 3.09 -6.05
CA ILE A 202 -5.71 4.48 -5.83
C ILE A 202 -4.46 5.35 -5.60
N GLY A 203 -3.54 4.89 -4.75
CA GLY A 203 -2.30 5.62 -4.45
C GLY A 203 -1.42 5.83 -5.69
N SER A 204 -1.21 4.80 -6.50
CA SER A 204 -0.40 4.89 -7.72
C SER A 204 -1.09 5.73 -8.80
N GLY A 205 -2.42 5.60 -8.97
CA GLY A 205 -3.21 6.41 -9.89
C GLY A 205 -3.20 7.89 -9.52
N LEU A 206 -3.44 8.23 -8.25
CA LEU A 206 -3.38 9.61 -7.76
C LEU A 206 -1.96 10.17 -7.82
N SER A 207 -0.94 9.36 -7.58
CA SER A 207 0.45 9.80 -7.77
C SER A 207 0.77 10.09 -9.23
N ALA A 208 0.29 9.29 -10.18
CA ALA A 208 0.48 9.55 -11.61
C ALA A 208 -0.26 10.83 -12.04
N LEU A 209 -1.51 11.01 -11.60
CA LEU A 209 -2.32 12.20 -11.90
C LEU A 209 -1.71 13.48 -11.29
N SER A 210 -1.25 13.42 -10.04
CA SER A 210 -0.63 14.58 -9.37
C SER A 210 0.80 14.88 -9.82
N ALA A 211 1.46 13.96 -10.53
CA ALA A 211 2.74 14.23 -11.18
C ALA A 211 2.59 15.17 -12.40
N LEU A 212 1.44 15.17 -13.10
CA LEU A 212 1.21 16.03 -14.27
C LEU A 212 1.27 17.53 -13.93
N PRO A 213 0.52 18.06 -12.93
CA PRO A 213 0.66 19.45 -12.51
C PRO A 213 2.06 19.78 -11.98
N ALA A 214 2.77 18.82 -11.39
CA ALA A 214 4.11 19.03 -10.85
C ALA A 214 5.16 19.30 -11.94
N ILE A 215 4.91 18.88 -13.19
CA ILE A 215 5.76 19.21 -14.34
C ILE A 215 5.66 20.71 -14.68
N PHE A 216 4.44 21.26 -14.63
CA PHE A 216 4.17 22.67 -14.98
C PHE A 216 4.44 23.64 -13.82
N PHE A 217 4.24 23.20 -12.57
CA PHE A 217 4.36 24.04 -11.38
C PHE A 217 5.44 23.53 -10.41
N PRO A 218 6.73 23.56 -10.80
CA PRO A 218 7.83 23.03 -9.99
C PRO A 218 8.07 23.81 -8.68
N ALA A 219 7.47 24.99 -8.52
CA ALA A 219 7.59 25.82 -7.33
C ALA A 219 6.54 25.48 -6.24
N SER A 220 5.49 24.73 -6.57
CA SER A 220 4.43 24.40 -5.60
C SER A 220 4.89 23.30 -4.66
N ARG A 221 5.07 23.65 -3.38
CA ARG A 221 5.43 22.69 -2.33
C ARG A 221 4.33 21.69 -2.05
N LEU A 222 3.06 22.12 -2.11
CA LEU A 222 1.91 21.27 -1.84
C LEU A 222 1.86 20.06 -2.79
N LEU A 223 2.22 20.26 -4.06
CA LEU A 223 2.32 19.17 -5.04
C LEU A 223 3.42 18.16 -4.69
N ILE A 224 4.55 18.60 -4.13
CA ILE A 224 5.63 17.71 -3.70
C ILE A 224 5.17 16.86 -2.51
N PHE A 225 4.52 17.47 -1.51
CA PHE A 225 3.98 16.74 -0.36
C PHE A 225 2.88 15.75 -0.76
N ALA A 226 1.95 16.17 -1.62
CA ALA A 226 0.87 15.31 -2.11
C ALA A 226 1.43 14.10 -2.88
N ASN A 227 2.33 14.31 -3.83
CA ASN A 227 2.95 13.21 -4.58
C ASN A 227 3.75 12.26 -3.67
N SER A 228 4.50 12.81 -2.71
CA SER A 228 5.25 12.01 -1.73
C SER A 228 4.30 11.17 -0.85
N PHE A 229 3.18 11.74 -0.44
CA PHE A 229 2.16 11.02 0.34
C PHE A 229 1.55 9.86 -0.45
N TRP A 230 1.05 10.13 -1.67
CA TRP A 230 0.44 9.10 -2.52
C TRP A 230 1.41 7.98 -2.91
N SER A 231 2.67 8.33 -3.21
CA SER A 231 3.71 7.34 -3.51
C SER A 231 4.04 6.47 -2.28
N THR A 232 4.06 7.04 -1.08
CA THR A 232 4.29 6.28 0.16
C THR A 232 3.15 5.31 0.44
N LEU A 233 1.90 5.74 0.23
CA LEU A 233 0.72 4.91 0.38
C LEU A 233 0.75 3.71 -0.58
N ALA A 234 1.10 3.94 -1.86
CA ALA A 234 1.22 2.90 -2.86
C ALA A 234 2.36 1.91 -2.55
N PHE A 235 3.54 2.42 -2.16
CA PHE A 235 4.70 1.59 -1.83
C PHE A 235 4.44 0.67 -0.63
N THR A 236 3.89 1.21 0.46
CA THR A 236 3.62 0.43 1.68
C THR A 236 2.56 -0.64 1.46
N SER A 237 1.48 -0.33 0.72
CA SER A 237 0.45 -1.30 0.38
C SER A 237 0.95 -2.43 -0.54
N HIS A 238 1.73 -2.13 -1.58
CA HIS A 238 2.38 -3.17 -2.40
C HIS A 238 3.36 -4.03 -1.60
N SER A 239 4.12 -3.42 -0.69
CA SER A 239 5.04 -4.17 0.19
C SER A 239 4.27 -5.16 1.08
N LEU A 240 3.15 -4.75 1.67
CA LEU A 240 2.33 -5.63 2.51
C LEU A 240 1.72 -6.78 1.70
N VAL A 241 1.23 -6.50 0.49
CA VAL A 241 0.71 -7.54 -0.42
C VAL A 241 1.80 -8.56 -0.78
N ALA A 242 3.00 -8.09 -1.14
CA ALA A 242 4.12 -8.96 -1.47
C ALA A 242 4.52 -9.86 -0.30
N LEU A 243 4.54 -9.32 0.93
CA LEU A 243 4.84 -10.06 2.14
C LEU A 243 3.76 -11.10 2.47
N ILE A 244 2.47 -10.69 2.50
CA ILE A 244 1.35 -11.59 2.80
C ILE A 244 1.31 -12.77 1.81
N LEU A 245 1.43 -12.49 0.51
CA LEU A 245 1.42 -13.54 -0.50
C LEU A 245 2.66 -14.45 -0.41
N SER A 246 3.83 -13.91 -0.09
CA SER A 246 5.04 -14.72 0.10
C SER A 246 4.89 -15.68 1.29
N VAL A 247 4.36 -15.19 2.42
CA VAL A 247 4.07 -16.02 3.60
C VAL A 247 3.04 -17.09 3.26
N LEU A 248 1.97 -16.73 2.55
CA LEU A 248 0.90 -17.66 2.17
C LEU A 248 1.44 -18.81 1.30
N VAL A 249 2.28 -18.49 0.31
CA VAL A 249 2.84 -19.49 -0.58
C VAL A 249 3.78 -20.44 0.18
N VAL A 250 4.62 -19.94 1.09
CA VAL A 250 5.47 -20.80 1.93
C VAL A 250 4.62 -21.72 2.82
N LEU A 251 3.57 -21.19 3.44
CA LEU A 251 2.66 -21.96 4.29
C LEU A 251 2.00 -23.11 3.51
N MET A 252 1.47 -22.81 2.32
CA MET A 252 0.84 -23.81 1.46
C MET A 252 1.82 -24.91 1.03
N THR A 253 3.06 -24.55 0.68
CA THR A 253 4.07 -25.57 0.30
C THR A 253 4.44 -26.50 1.45
N LYS A 254 4.46 -26.01 2.70
CA LYS A 254 4.73 -26.86 3.88
C LYS A 254 3.60 -27.84 4.14
N ILE A 255 2.36 -27.38 4.06
CA ILE A 255 1.17 -28.24 4.26
C ILE A 255 1.12 -29.29 3.16
N ILE A 256 1.23 -28.88 1.90
CA ILE A 256 1.15 -29.79 0.75
C ILE A 256 2.31 -30.78 0.73
N GLY A 257 3.54 -30.37 1.07
CA GLY A 257 4.69 -31.28 1.07
C GLY A 257 4.53 -32.48 2.02
N GLY A 258 3.89 -32.25 3.18
CA GLY A 258 3.60 -33.30 4.15
C GLY A 258 2.56 -34.31 3.65
N PHE A 259 1.49 -33.84 2.99
CA PHE A 259 0.39 -34.71 2.53
C PHE A 259 0.58 -35.27 1.12
N GLY A 260 1.16 -34.48 0.22
CA GLY A 260 1.29 -34.79 -1.20
C GLY A 260 2.20 -35.97 -1.48
N SER A 261 3.22 -36.20 -0.63
CA SER A 261 4.07 -37.39 -0.70
C SER A 261 3.33 -38.68 -0.34
N ALA A 262 2.35 -38.61 0.58
CA ALA A 262 1.53 -39.75 0.96
C ALA A 262 0.40 -40.04 -0.04
N LEU A 263 -0.15 -39.00 -0.69
CA LEU A 263 -1.30 -39.12 -1.58
C LEU A 263 -0.96 -39.08 -3.09
N GLY A 264 0.33 -38.95 -3.44
CA GLY A 264 0.77 -38.84 -4.85
C GLY A 264 0.27 -37.57 -5.56
N LEU A 265 -0.17 -36.54 -4.81
CA LEU A 265 -0.70 -35.31 -5.38
C LEU A 265 0.43 -34.33 -5.69
N PHE A 266 0.73 -34.17 -6.98
CA PHE A 266 1.67 -33.16 -7.46
C PHE A 266 0.94 -31.84 -7.73
N ILE A 267 1.19 -30.84 -6.89
CA ILE A 267 0.69 -29.49 -7.08
C ILE A 267 1.77 -28.64 -7.76
N LYS A 268 1.44 -28.06 -8.92
CA LYS A 268 2.35 -27.17 -9.63
C LYS A 268 2.19 -25.75 -9.09
N ARG A 269 3.27 -25.22 -8.49
CA ARG A 269 3.33 -23.85 -7.96
C ARG A 269 3.39 -22.83 -9.11
N GLY A 270 2.46 -21.89 -9.13
CA GLY A 270 2.51 -20.76 -10.07
C GLY A 270 3.54 -19.73 -9.66
N ASN A 271 4.78 -19.85 -10.13
CA ASN A 271 5.81 -18.86 -9.85
C ASN A 271 5.49 -17.48 -10.45
N SER A 272 4.73 -17.44 -11.55
CA SER A 272 4.46 -16.22 -12.33
C SER A 272 3.71 -15.16 -11.52
N ALA A 273 2.67 -15.53 -10.77
CA ALA A 273 1.88 -14.57 -10.00
C ALA A 273 2.72 -13.87 -8.92
N LEU A 274 3.60 -14.62 -8.25
CA LEU A 274 4.51 -14.06 -7.25
C LEU A 274 5.50 -13.09 -7.89
N VAL A 275 6.03 -13.43 -9.07
CA VAL A 275 6.92 -12.52 -9.82
C VAL A 275 6.21 -11.20 -10.16
N PHE A 276 4.94 -11.24 -10.62
CA PHE A 276 4.20 -10.00 -10.94
C PHE A 276 4.01 -9.09 -9.73
N VAL A 277 3.73 -9.65 -8.56
CA VAL A 277 3.56 -8.87 -7.32
C VAL A 277 4.86 -8.21 -6.89
N TRP A 278 5.96 -8.95 -6.91
CA TRP A 278 7.29 -8.41 -6.59
C TRP A 278 7.71 -7.33 -7.59
N LEU A 279 7.44 -7.56 -8.88
CA LEU A 279 7.72 -6.60 -9.95
C LEU A 279 6.91 -5.30 -9.77
N ALA A 280 5.62 -5.39 -9.41
CA ALA A 280 4.78 -4.24 -9.09
C ALA A 280 5.31 -3.45 -7.87
N TRP A 281 5.81 -4.15 -6.85
CA TRP A 281 6.45 -3.52 -5.70
C TRP A 281 7.75 -2.79 -6.09
N THR A 282 8.62 -3.44 -6.88
CA THR A 282 9.88 -2.83 -7.35
C THR A 282 9.62 -1.58 -8.20
N PHE A 283 8.64 -1.63 -9.10
CA PHE A 283 8.28 -0.45 -9.90
C PHE A 283 7.66 0.67 -9.06
N SER A 284 6.94 0.36 -7.98
CA SER A 284 6.42 1.34 -7.04
C SER A 284 7.51 1.98 -6.15
N MET A 285 8.63 1.28 -5.94
CA MET A 285 9.76 1.80 -5.17
C MET A 285 10.45 3.00 -5.84
N LEU A 286 10.56 3.01 -7.17
CA LEU A 286 11.22 4.08 -7.93
C LEU A 286 10.57 5.47 -7.76
N PRO A 287 9.25 5.65 -7.99
CA PRO A 287 8.59 6.94 -7.75
C PRO A 287 8.63 7.32 -6.27
N PHE A 288 8.50 6.35 -5.35
CA PHE A 288 8.65 6.63 -3.92
C PHE A 288 10.04 7.21 -3.59
N ALA A 289 11.12 6.55 -4.01
CA ALA A 289 12.49 7.03 -3.76
C ALA A 289 12.74 8.40 -4.40
N TYR A 290 12.23 8.63 -5.61
CA TYR A 290 12.35 9.92 -6.30
C TYR A 290 11.65 11.05 -5.55
N TRP A 291 10.37 10.87 -5.19
CA TRP A 291 9.61 11.89 -4.49
C TRP A 291 10.13 12.11 -3.07
N LEU A 292 10.58 11.04 -2.39
CA LEU A 292 11.23 11.13 -1.09
C LEU A 292 12.53 11.95 -1.17
N ALA A 293 13.35 11.76 -2.21
CA ALA A 293 14.58 12.53 -2.41
C ALA A 293 14.28 14.02 -2.64
N ILE A 294 13.30 14.36 -3.47
CA ILE A 294 12.88 15.75 -3.70
C ILE A 294 12.33 16.37 -2.42
N TRP A 295 11.44 15.66 -1.74
CA TRP A 295 10.88 16.09 -0.47
C TRP A 295 11.99 16.36 0.56
N PHE A 296 12.97 15.45 0.66
CA PHE A 296 14.10 15.60 1.57
C PHE A 296 14.92 16.86 1.28
N VAL A 297 15.22 17.15 0.00
CA VAL A 297 15.94 18.36 -0.41
C VAL A 297 15.14 19.63 -0.09
N ASP A 298 13.83 19.63 -0.34
CA ASP A 298 12.97 20.80 -0.07
C ASP A 298 12.84 21.07 1.43
N VAL A 299 12.58 20.02 2.23
CA VAL A 299 12.55 20.10 3.69
C VAL A 299 13.86 20.63 4.23
N ARG A 300 15.00 20.20 3.69
CA ARG A 300 16.31 20.68 4.12
C ARG A 300 16.51 22.15 3.80
N THR A 301 16.14 22.57 2.58
CA THR A 301 16.22 23.98 2.17
C THR A 301 15.38 24.87 3.08
N TRP A 302 14.19 24.40 3.47
CA TRP A 302 13.35 25.10 4.43
C TRP A 302 13.98 25.19 5.83
N SER A 303 14.57 24.09 6.31
CA SER A 303 15.23 24.07 7.62
C SER A 303 16.38 25.09 7.73
N PHE A 304 17.08 25.36 6.63
CA PHE A 304 18.19 26.32 6.62
C PHE A 304 17.76 27.79 6.61
N VAL A 305 16.61 28.12 6.02
CA VAL A 305 16.15 29.52 6.00
C VAL A 305 15.83 30.04 7.41
N LYS A 306 15.51 29.14 8.35
CA LYS A 306 15.11 29.52 9.72
C LYS A 306 16.29 29.72 10.68
N ARG A 307 17.52 29.33 10.31
CA ARG A 307 18.74 29.55 11.10
C ARG A 307 19.93 29.88 10.20
N GLN A 308 20.59 31.02 10.44
CA GLN A 308 21.93 31.24 9.89
C GLN A 308 22.88 30.21 10.51
N ARG A 309 23.28 29.21 9.72
CA ARG A 309 24.33 28.27 10.12
C ARG A 309 25.69 28.79 9.66
N THR A 310 26.71 28.49 10.44
CA THR A 310 28.08 28.87 10.09
C THR A 310 28.61 27.98 8.96
N ASP A 311 29.50 28.48 8.11
CA ASP A 311 30.01 27.73 6.94
C ASP A 311 30.64 26.38 7.29
N ARG A 312 31.10 26.22 8.54
CA ARG A 312 31.66 24.96 9.07
C ARG A 312 30.61 23.86 9.29
N GLU A 313 29.35 24.21 9.48
CA GLU A 313 28.25 23.25 9.68
C GLU A 313 27.64 22.76 8.37
N ILE A 314 27.83 23.49 7.25
CA ILE A 314 27.18 23.18 5.96
C ILE A 314 27.74 21.89 5.31
N GLY A 315 28.89 21.38 5.75
CA GLY A 315 29.55 20.20 5.19
C GLY A 315 29.50 18.92 6.01
N HIS A 316 29.07 18.95 7.27
CA HIS A 316 29.14 17.78 8.16
C HIS A 316 27.83 16.99 8.18
N TRP A 317 27.83 15.79 7.59
CA TRP A 317 26.63 14.95 7.46
C TRP A 317 26.43 13.96 8.61
N ARG A 318 27.50 13.63 9.35
CA ARG A 318 27.45 12.77 10.54
C ARG A 318 26.88 13.55 11.73
N GLY A 319 25.60 13.34 12.05
CA GLY A 319 24.96 13.93 13.24
C GLY A 319 23.67 14.68 12.97
N ILE A 320 23.27 14.84 11.70
CA ILE A 320 22.15 15.71 11.31
C ILE A 320 20.81 15.33 11.95
N GLY A 321 20.58 14.04 12.22
CA GLY A 321 19.37 13.58 12.90
C GLY A 321 19.26 14.09 14.34
N ARG A 322 20.39 14.21 15.06
CA ARG A 322 20.40 14.81 16.41
C ARG A 322 20.13 16.31 16.35
N GLU A 323 20.67 17.00 15.34
CA GLU A 323 20.40 18.44 15.13
C GLU A 323 18.93 18.70 14.81
N ILE A 324 18.36 17.99 13.83
CA ILE A 324 16.94 18.14 13.45
C ILE A 324 16.02 17.84 14.63
N LYS A 325 16.33 16.78 15.40
CA LYS A 325 15.57 16.44 16.61
C LYS A 325 15.68 17.54 17.68
N GLY A 326 16.84 18.18 17.82
CA GLY A 326 17.04 19.35 18.68
C GLY A 326 16.19 20.54 18.23
N ASP A 327 16.13 20.82 16.93
CA ASP A 327 15.39 21.96 16.36
C ASP A 327 13.87 21.77 16.46
N LEU A 328 13.38 20.56 16.24
CA LEU A 328 11.98 20.20 16.48
C LEU A 328 11.62 20.33 17.96
N LYS A 329 12.51 19.92 18.85
CA LYS A 329 12.31 20.02 20.29
C LYS A 329 12.25 21.48 20.76
N VAL A 330 13.08 22.37 20.20
CA VAL A 330 13.04 23.82 20.50
C VAL A 330 11.74 24.45 20.02
N GLN A 331 11.19 24.07 18.87
CA GLN A 331 9.88 24.56 18.42
C GLN A 331 8.72 24.02 19.25
N LEU A 332 8.79 22.76 19.69
CA LEU A 332 7.76 22.17 20.55
C LEU A 332 7.79 22.74 21.97
N LEU A 333 8.98 23.11 22.47
CA LEU A 333 9.21 23.71 23.79
C LEU A 333 9.20 25.24 23.77
N SER A 334 9.06 25.90 22.63
CA SER A 334 8.56 27.27 22.59
C SER A 334 7.04 27.19 22.46
N PRO A 335 6.28 26.98 23.56
CA PRO A 335 4.85 27.16 23.50
C PRO A 335 4.63 28.59 23.03
N ILE A 336 3.94 28.73 21.90
CA ILE A 336 3.14 29.89 21.49
C ILE A 336 3.37 31.07 22.43
N ALA A 337 4.48 31.77 22.27
CA ALA A 337 4.63 33.09 22.84
C ALA A 337 4.01 33.99 21.78
N PRO A 338 2.80 34.55 21.98
CA PRO A 338 2.23 35.58 21.10
C PRO A 338 3.05 36.88 21.07
N ALA A 339 4.32 36.86 21.51
CA ALA A 339 5.20 38.02 21.51
C ALA A 339 5.67 38.45 20.10
N ALA A 340 5.66 37.56 19.10
CA ALA A 340 6.08 37.94 17.74
C ALA A 340 5.06 38.84 17.02
N LEU A 341 3.79 38.85 17.44
CA LEU A 341 2.78 39.78 16.93
C LEU A 341 2.81 41.13 17.67
N LEU A 342 3.30 41.18 18.92
CA LEU A 342 3.44 42.44 19.67
C LEU A 342 4.72 43.22 19.32
N VAL A 343 5.81 42.55 18.93
CA VAL A 343 7.05 43.26 18.55
C VAL A 343 6.92 43.97 17.18
N ASP A 344 6.11 43.44 16.25
CA ASP A 344 5.86 44.10 14.97
C ASP A 344 4.95 45.34 15.12
N GLU A 345 4.02 45.32 16.08
CA GLU A 345 3.16 46.49 16.35
C GLU A 345 3.91 47.62 17.08
N GLU A 346 4.80 47.31 18.02
CA GLU A 346 5.67 48.31 18.64
C GLU A 346 6.68 48.92 17.66
N ALA A 347 7.22 48.12 16.73
CA ALA A 347 8.12 48.63 15.69
C ALA A 347 7.35 49.58 14.74
N LYS A 348 6.13 49.22 14.33
CA LYS A 348 5.28 50.05 13.47
C LYS A 348 4.84 51.36 14.17
N SER A 349 4.61 51.34 15.48
CA SER A 349 4.32 52.52 16.29
C SER A 349 5.51 53.51 16.36
N ARG A 350 6.74 53.01 16.50
CA ARG A 350 7.95 53.87 16.53
C ARG A 350 8.32 54.47 15.17
N TYR A 351 7.90 53.85 14.06
CA TYR A 351 8.10 54.44 12.72
C TYR A 351 7.06 55.53 12.39
N LEU A 352 5.83 55.41 12.90
CA LEU A 352 4.80 56.44 12.69
C LEU A 352 5.01 57.70 13.55
N THR A 353 5.63 57.58 14.72
CA THR A 353 5.91 58.74 15.59
C THR A 353 7.15 59.54 15.21
N LYS A 354 8.00 59.04 14.30
CA LYS A 354 9.22 59.75 13.88
C LYS A 354 9.08 60.56 12.58
N ASN A 355 7.90 60.55 11.95
CA ASN A 355 7.66 61.23 10.68
C ASN A 355 6.61 62.35 10.73
N THR A 356 6.27 62.84 11.92
CA THR A 356 5.59 64.14 12.09
C THR A 356 6.65 65.21 12.35
N ASN A 357 7.40 65.56 11.30
CA ASN A 357 8.12 66.83 11.31
C ASN A 357 7.09 67.97 11.24
N PRO A 358 7.20 69.00 12.10
CA PRO A 358 6.33 70.17 12.02
C PRO A 358 6.56 70.88 10.68
N LEU A 359 5.43 71.19 10.03
CA LEU A 359 5.25 71.99 8.83
C LEU A 359 6.37 73.03 8.61
N VAL A 360 7.31 72.71 7.71
CA VAL A 360 8.17 73.72 7.09
C VAL A 360 7.31 74.47 6.08
N ASN A 361 6.97 75.69 6.48
CA ASN A 361 6.21 76.69 5.76
C ASN A 361 6.94 77.07 4.45
N CYS A 362 6.57 76.44 3.33
CA CYS A 362 7.03 76.85 2.01
C CYS A 362 6.30 78.12 1.57
N GLY A 363 6.97 79.26 1.76
CA GLY A 363 6.55 80.56 1.28
C GLY A 363 6.37 80.59 -0.25
N LEU A 364 5.14 80.91 -0.67
CA LEU A 364 4.77 81.30 -2.02
C LEU A 364 5.51 82.61 -2.40
N ARG A 365 6.63 82.48 -3.11
CA ARG A 365 7.32 83.62 -3.74
C ARG A 365 6.65 83.92 -5.09
N ARG A 366 5.72 84.89 -5.05
CA ARG A 366 5.03 85.45 -6.21
C ARG A 366 6.02 86.30 -7.02
N ASN A 367 6.44 85.82 -8.19
CA ASN A 367 7.19 86.63 -9.16
C ASN A 367 6.21 87.33 -10.10
N THR A 368 6.09 88.65 -9.93
CA THR A 368 5.49 89.56 -10.90
C THR A 368 6.56 90.01 -11.89
N THR A 369 6.50 89.53 -13.12
CA THR A 369 7.18 90.16 -14.26
C THR A 369 6.19 91.03 -15.02
N LYS A 370 6.56 92.31 -15.09
CA LYS A 370 5.99 93.34 -15.97
C LYS A 370 6.09 92.90 -17.43
N ASN A 371 5.05 93.18 -18.21
CA ASN A 371 5.13 93.91 -19.48
C ASN A 371 3.75 94.47 -19.82
#